data_AF-A0AAV4EYI6-F1
#
_entry.id   AF-A0AAV4EYI6-F1
#
_cell.length_a   1.000
_cell.length_b   1.000
_cell.length_c   1.000
_cell.angle_alpha   90.00
_cell.angle_beta   90.00
_cell.angle_gamma   90.00
#
_symmetry.space_group_name_H-M   'P 1'
#
loop_
_entity.id
_entity.type
_entity.pdbx_description
1 polymer ?
#
loop_
_entity_poly.entity_id
_entity_poly.type
_entity_poly.pdbx_seq_one_letter_code
_entity_poly.pdbx_strand_id
1 'polypeptide(L)'
;MKNLVIVESPAKAKTLEKFLGKDFKVVSSYGHIADLPQSGLGIDLETFQPHYTIPEDKKSRVKELKKFSKGAEFVWLASDEDREGEAIAWHLFEQLGLQDNNTKRIVFNSITKSAVLKAIETPRKINRSLVDAQQARRVLDRLVGYELSPVLWKK
;
A
#
# COMPACT_ATOMS: atom_id res chain seq x y z
N MET A 1 4.40 8.37 -19.97
CA MET A 1 5.31 7.38 -19.35
C MET A 1 4.61 6.03 -19.43
N LYS A 2 5.28 4.93 -19.79
CA LYS A 2 4.57 3.66 -20.03
C LYS A 2 4.24 2.94 -18.72
N ASN A 3 5.24 2.71 -17.86
CA ASN A 3 5.06 1.94 -16.64
C ASN A 3 5.50 2.74 -15.40
N LEU A 4 4.63 2.77 -14.37
CA LEU A 4 4.96 3.23 -13.03
C LEU A 4 4.98 2.05 -12.08
N VAL A 5 6.08 1.83 -11.36
CA VAL A 5 6.18 0.82 -10.30
C VAL A 5 6.23 1.53 -8.96
N ILE A 6 5.35 1.14 -8.04
CA ILE A 6 5.30 1.66 -6.68
C ILE A 6 5.69 0.54 -5.71
N VAL A 7 6.73 0.80 -4.91
CA VAL A 7 7.23 -0.09 -3.84
C VAL A 7 7.12 0.60 -2.48
N GLU A 8 7.27 -0.12 -1.38
CA GLU A 8 7.17 0.47 -0.03
C GLU A 8 8.43 1.26 0.39
N SER A 9 9.62 0.83 -0.04
CA SER A 9 10.89 1.37 0.44
C SER A 9 11.78 2.00 -0.65
N PRO A 10 12.55 3.07 -0.34
CA PRO A 10 13.46 3.71 -1.30
C PRO A 10 14.60 2.79 -1.78
N ALA A 11 15.06 1.89 -0.91
CA ALA A 11 16.11 0.93 -1.26
C ALA A 11 15.62 -0.04 -2.35
N LYS A 12 14.41 -0.59 -2.19
CA LYS A 12 13.77 -1.45 -3.18
C LYS A 12 13.56 -0.70 -4.50
N ALA A 13 13.15 0.57 -4.43
CA ALA A 13 12.92 1.38 -5.63
C ALA A 13 14.18 1.52 -6.48
N LYS A 14 15.31 1.88 -5.85
CA LYS A 14 16.62 2.01 -6.53
C LYS A 14 17.08 0.70 -7.16
N THR A 15 16.82 -0.44 -6.51
CA THR A 15 17.23 -1.75 -7.03
C THR A 15 16.36 -2.19 -8.20
N LEU A 16 15.03 -2.05 -8.09
CA LEU A 16 14.11 -2.40 -9.16
C LEU A 16 14.29 -1.53 -10.41
N GLU A 17 14.60 -0.24 -10.23
CA GLU A 17 14.87 0.67 -11.35
C GLU A 17 16.07 0.20 -12.19
N LYS A 18 17.12 -0.34 -11.54
CA LYS A 18 18.28 -0.94 -12.23
C LYS A 18 17.91 -2.21 -13.00
N PHE A 19 16.96 -3.00 -12.51
CA PHE A 19 16.56 -4.26 -13.14
C PHE A 19 15.63 -4.06 -14.33
N LEU A 20 14.68 -3.12 -14.21
CA LEU A 20 13.61 -2.89 -15.17
C LEU A 20 14.01 -1.91 -16.29
N GLY A 21 14.96 -1.01 -16.04
CA GLY A 21 15.48 -0.09 -17.05
C GLY A 21 14.53 1.07 -17.37
N LYS A 22 14.78 1.74 -18.51
CA LYS A 22 14.21 3.06 -18.84
C LYS A 22 12.71 3.07 -19.10
N ASP A 23 12.11 1.91 -19.38
CA ASP A 23 10.67 1.79 -19.66
C ASP A 23 9.81 1.84 -18.38
N PHE A 24 10.46 1.78 -17.22
CA PHE A 24 9.81 1.78 -15.92
C PHE A 24 10.32 2.96 -15.08
N LYS A 25 9.39 3.72 -14.53
CA LYS A 25 9.69 4.63 -13.42
C LYS A 25 9.38 3.92 -12.11
N VAL A 26 10.36 3.80 -11.23
CA VAL A 26 10.16 3.13 -9.93
C VAL A 26 10.21 4.15 -8.80
N VAL A 27 9.17 4.16 -7.96
CA VAL A 27 9.03 5.13 -6.86
C VAL A 27 8.61 4.43 -5.56
N SER A 28 9.02 4.99 -4.43
CA SER A 28 8.67 4.49 -3.10
C SER A 28 7.40 5.16 -2.54
N SER A 29 6.48 4.44 -1.91
CA SER A 29 5.39 5.06 -1.14
C SER A 29 5.87 5.60 0.22
N TYR A 30 7.07 5.21 0.66
CA TYR A 30 7.58 5.41 2.01
C TYR A 30 6.68 4.74 3.07
N GLY A 31 6.39 3.47 2.85
CA GLY A 31 5.52 2.65 3.68
C GLY A 31 4.03 2.91 3.43
N HIS A 32 3.25 2.84 4.50
CA HIS A 32 1.81 3.16 4.47
C HIS A 32 1.57 4.62 4.11
N ILE A 33 0.54 4.84 3.28
CA ILE A 33 0.10 6.18 2.87
C ILE A 33 -1.26 6.56 3.45
N ALA A 34 -1.93 5.62 4.10
CA ALA A 34 -3.20 5.80 4.76
C ALA A 34 -3.15 5.07 6.10
N ASP A 35 -3.82 5.61 7.09
CA ASP A 35 -4.00 5.00 8.40
C ASP A 35 -5.33 5.48 9.01
N LEU A 36 -5.75 4.83 10.09
CA LEU A 36 -6.84 5.30 10.92
C LEU A 36 -6.52 6.70 11.47
N PRO A 37 -7.52 7.57 11.66
CA PRO A 37 -7.36 8.88 12.28
C PRO A 37 -6.55 8.83 13.57
N GLN A 38 -5.76 9.89 13.80
CA GLN A 38 -4.97 10.05 15.02
C GLN A 38 -5.85 10.23 16.26
N SER A 39 -7.02 10.86 16.09
CA SER A 39 -8.01 11.08 17.14
C SER A 39 -9.30 10.32 16.85
N GLY A 40 -9.98 9.90 17.91
CA GLY A 40 -11.18 9.07 17.83
C GLY A 40 -10.89 7.63 17.42
N LEU A 41 -11.95 6.81 17.39
CA LEU A 41 -11.82 5.39 17.11
C LEU A 41 -11.50 5.12 15.62
N GLY A 42 -12.12 5.87 14.70
CA GLY A 42 -11.93 5.71 13.26
C GLY A 42 -12.47 4.39 12.71
N ILE A 43 -13.34 3.71 13.46
CA ILE A 43 -13.96 2.44 13.10
C ILE A 43 -15.45 2.59 13.38
N ASP A 44 -16.26 2.21 12.40
CA ASP A 44 -17.70 2.04 12.56
C ASP A 44 -17.96 0.78 13.40
N LEU A 45 -18.63 0.91 14.55
CA LEU A 45 -18.80 -0.21 15.50
C LEU A 45 -19.90 -1.19 15.12
N GLU A 46 -20.77 -0.83 14.17
CA GLU A 46 -21.84 -1.72 13.70
C GLU A 46 -21.32 -2.64 12.59
N THR A 47 -20.49 -2.09 11.71
CA THR A 47 -19.99 -2.78 10.50
C THR A 47 -18.52 -3.19 10.60
N PHE A 48 -17.80 -2.68 11.61
CA PHE A 48 -16.34 -2.79 11.76
C PHE A 48 -15.54 -2.20 10.61
N GLN A 49 -16.16 -1.33 9.80
CA GLN A 49 -15.46 -0.69 8.69
C GLN A 49 -14.49 0.38 9.19
N PRO A 50 -13.19 0.28 8.87
CA PRO A 50 -12.21 1.32 9.19
C PRO A 50 -12.34 2.52 8.26
N HIS A 51 -12.36 3.72 8.83
CA HIS A 51 -12.27 4.97 8.08
C HIS A 51 -10.82 5.40 7.94
N TYR A 52 -10.18 5.04 6.83
CA TYR A 52 -8.81 5.43 6.56
C TYR A 52 -8.70 6.88 6.09
N THR A 53 -7.65 7.55 6.55
CA THR A 53 -7.29 8.92 6.16
C THR A 53 -5.84 8.97 5.71
N ILE A 54 -5.49 9.95 4.88
CA ILE A 54 -4.08 10.20 4.52
C ILE A 54 -3.47 11.07 5.62
N PRO A 55 -2.46 10.60 6.36
CA PRO A 55 -1.76 11.41 7.35
C PRO A 55 -1.16 12.69 6.73
N GLU A 56 -1.09 13.77 7.50
CA GLU A 56 -0.67 15.09 7.00
C GLU A 56 0.71 15.04 6.33
N ASP A 57 1.66 14.33 6.94
CA ASP A 57 3.03 14.14 6.47
C ASP A 57 3.09 13.33 5.15
N LYS A 58 2.04 12.56 4.83
CA LYS A 58 1.96 11.74 3.60
C LYS A 58 1.22 12.44 2.46
N LYS A 59 0.48 13.52 2.71
CA LYS A 59 -0.33 14.21 1.67
C LYS A 59 0.49 14.66 0.47
N SER A 60 1.67 15.23 0.69
CA SER A 60 2.57 15.65 -0.38
C SER A 60 2.97 14.46 -1.26
N ARG A 61 3.33 13.33 -0.62
CA ARG A 61 3.72 12.11 -1.34
C ARG A 61 2.56 11.52 -2.13
N VAL A 62 1.37 11.44 -1.55
CA VAL A 62 0.17 10.94 -2.26
C VAL A 62 -0.16 11.82 -3.47
N LYS A 63 -0.04 13.15 -3.35
CA LYS A 63 -0.23 14.09 -4.47
C LYS A 63 0.76 13.82 -5.61
N GLU A 64 2.01 13.55 -5.27
CA GLU A 64 3.05 13.20 -6.24
C GLU A 64 2.77 11.85 -6.92
N LEU A 65 2.42 10.82 -6.15
CA LEU A 65 2.05 9.50 -6.68
C LEU A 65 0.81 9.57 -7.58
N LYS A 66 -0.18 10.41 -7.24
CA LYS A 66 -1.34 10.71 -8.10
C LYS A 66 -0.92 11.32 -9.44
N LYS A 67 0.05 12.24 -9.43
CA LYS A 67 0.57 12.84 -10.66
C LYS A 67 1.28 11.79 -11.52
N PHE A 68 2.08 10.92 -10.94
CA PHE A 68 2.77 9.87 -11.69
C PHE A 68 1.81 8.82 -12.25
N SER A 69 0.84 8.37 -11.45
CA SER A 69 -0.15 7.37 -11.89
C SER A 69 -0.99 7.88 -13.06
N LYS A 70 -1.45 9.14 -13.03
CA LYS A 70 -2.17 9.74 -14.17
C LYS A 70 -1.35 9.86 -15.45
N GLY A 71 -0.03 9.94 -15.36
CA GLY A 71 0.87 10.00 -16.52
C GLY A 71 1.39 8.64 -17.01
N ALA A 72 0.97 7.55 -16.35
CA ALA A 72 1.37 6.18 -16.63
C ALA A 72 0.28 5.44 -17.42
N GLU A 73 0.67 4.59 -18.37
CA GLU A 73 -0.26 3.66 -19.03
C GLU A 73 -0.64 2.51 -18.08
N PHE A 74 0.36 1.98 -17.36
CA PHE A 74 0.18 0.94 -16.34
C PHE A 74 0.80 1.34 -15.00
N VAL A 75 0.10 1.02 -13.91
CA VAL A 75 0.58 1.14 -12.54
C VAL A 75 0.81 -0.25 -11.95
N TRP A 76 2.02 -0.49 -11.47
CA TRP A 76 2.47 -1.76 -10.91
C TRP A 76 2.70 -1.60 -9.40
N LEU A 77 1.96 -2.36 -8.61
CA LEU A 77 2.06 -2.39 -7.15
C LEU A 77 2.99 -3.54 -6.75
N ALA A 78 4.15 -3.20 -6.18
CA ALA A 78 5.27 -4.11 -5.96
C ALA A 78 5.73 -4.15 -4.49
N SER A 79 4.77 -4.07 -3.57
CA SER A 79 4.99 -4.29 -2.14
C SER A 79 5.25 -5.77 -1.83
N ASP A 80 5.69 -6.07 -0.61
CA ASP A 80 6.03 -7.43 -0.18
C ASP A 80 4.86 -8.43 -0.25
N GLU A 81 5.20 -9.72 -0.35
CA GLU A 81 4.23 -10.83 -0.42
C GLU A 81 3.77 -11.25 0.99
N ASP A 82 3.24 -10.30 1.74
CA ASP A 82 2.59 -10.55 3.02
C ASP A 82 1.32 -9.72 3.16
N ARG A 83 0.62 -9.88 4.29
CA ARG A 83 -0.62 -9.14 4.58
C ARG A 83 -0.40 -7.63 4.67
N GLU A 84 0.77 -7.18 5.10
CA GLU A 84 1.06 -5.75 5.25
C GLU A 84 1.32 -5.13 3.88
N GLY A 85 2.13 -5.78 3.05
CA GLY A 85 2.36 -5.41 1.67
C GLY A 85 1.06 -5.42 0.87
N GLU A 86 0.16 -6.37 1.09
CA GLU A 86 -1.14 -6.39 0.42
C GLU A 86 -2.03 -5.22 0.86
N ALA A 87 -2.05 -4.88 2.15
CA ALA A 87 -2.76 -3.69 2.64
C ALA A 87 -2.17 -2.38 2.08
N ILE A 88 -0.83 -2.26 1.97
CA ILE A 88 -0.17 -1.12 1.33
C ILE A 88 -0.59 -1.00 -0.14
N ALA A 89 -0.57 -2.12 -0.89
CA ALA A 89 -1.01 -2.14 -2.28
C ALA A 89 -2.48 -1.71 -2.41
N TRP A 90 -3.34 -2.20 -1.51
CA TRP A 90 -4.74 -1.81 -1.48
C TRP A 90 -4.94 -0.33 -1.17
N HIS A 91 -4.26 0.21 -0.15
CA HIS A 91 -4.32 1.65 0.14
C HIS A 91 -3.82 2.50 -1.04
N LEU A 92 -2.76 2.09 -1.73
CA LEU A 92 -2.31 2.75 -2.96
C LEU A 92 -3.38 2.72 -4.04
N PHE A 93 -4.03 1.57 -4.24
CA PHE A 93 -5.11 1.43 -5.21
C PHE A 93 -6.26 2.41 -4.94
N GLU A 94 -6.80 2.39 -3.72
CA GLU A 94 -7.94 3.23 -3.33
C GLU A 94 -7.55 4.72 -3.33
N GLN A 95 -6.46 5.08 -2.64
CA GLN A 95 -6.12 6.48 -2.41
C GLN A 95 -5.66 7.19 -3.68
N LEU A 96 -5.05 6.47 -4.64
CA LEU A 96 -4.66 7.03 -5.92
C LEU A 96 -5.80 7.00 -6.96
N GLY A 97 -6.93 6.35 -6.66
CA GLY A 97 -8.07 6.20 -7.58
C GLY A 97 -7.75 5.33 -8.79
N LEU A 98 -6.94 4.29 -8.58
CA LEU A 98 -6.52 3.39 -9.65
C LEU A 98 -7.67 2.52 -10.13
N GLN A 99 -7.52 1.95 -11.32
CA GLN A 99 -8.55 1.13 -11.96
C GLN A 99 -8.00 -0.27 -12.23
N ASP A 100 -8.89 -1.27 -12.19
CA ASP A 100 -8.52 -2.68 -12.41
C ASP A 100 -7.91 -2.93 -13.80
N ASN A 101 -8.29 -2.13 -14.81
CA ASN A 101 -7.86 -2.32 -16.19
C ASN A 101 -6.39 -1.92 -16.44
N ASN A 102 -5.83 -1.03 -15.61
CA ASN A 102 -4.49 -0.48 -15.77
C ASN A 102 -3.61 -0.67 -14.53
N THR A 103 -4.07 -1.45 -13.55
CA THR A 103 -3.31 -1.75 -12.33
C THR A 103 -2.94 -3.21 -12.25
N LYS A 104 -1.68 -3.46 -11.90
CA LYS A 104 -1.11 -4.81 -11.79
C LYS A 104 -0.43 -4.98 -10.44
N ARG A 105 -0.71 -6.08 -9.75
CA ARG A 105 -0.02 -6.46 -8.51
C ARG A 105 1.05 -7.49 -8.84
N ILE A 106 2.30 -7.22 -8.46
CA ILE A 106 3.43 -8.15 -8.65
C ILE A 106 4.04 -8.50 -7.30
N VAL A 107 4.36 -9.77 -7.09
CA VAL A 107 4.96 -10.30 -5.87
C VAL A 107 6.24 -11.06 -6.22
N PHE A 108 7.25 -10.98 -5.36
CA PHE A 108 8.49 -11.71 -5.53
C PHE A 108 9.14 -11.99 -4.18
N ASN A 109 9.56 -13.24 -3.96
CA ASN A 109 10.19 -13.68 -2.71
C ASN A 109 11.65 -13.23 -2.56
N SER A 110 12.27 -12.70 -3.62
CA SER A 110 13.63 -12.20 -3.58
C SER A 110 13.82 -11.01 -4.52
N ILE A 111 14.66 -10.06 -4.12
CA ILE A 111 15.00 -8.88 -4.92
C ILE A 111 16.13 -9.24 -5.91
N THR A 112 15.88 -10.23 -6.76
CA THR A 112 16.78 -10.63 -7.84
C THR A 112 16.20 -10.22 -9.19
N LYS A 113 17.06 -9.94 -10.18
CA LYS A 113 16.61 -9.52 -11.51
C LYS A 113 15.66 -10.54 -12.15
N SER A 114 15.95 -11.83 -12.05
CA SER A 114 15.12 -12.90 -12.58
C SER A 114 13.74 -12.97 -11.91
N ALA A 115 13.68 -12.88 -10.58
CA ALA A 115 12.42 -12.91 -9.84
C ALA A 115 11.52 -11.71 -10.19
N VAL A 116 12.09 -10.52 -10.27
CA VAL A 116 11.35 -9.30 -10.63
C VAL A 116 10.82 -9.36 -12.06
N LEU A 117 11.64 -9.81 -13.02
CA LEU A 117 11.18 -9.93 -14.42
C LEU A 117 10.07 -10.97 -14.56
N LYS A 118 10.20 -12.12 -13.89
CA LYS A 118 9.14 -13.15 -13.86
C LYS A 118 7.84 -12.60 -13.25
N ALA A 119 7.94 -11.80 -12.18
CA ALA A 119 6.77 -11.20 -11.54
C ALA A 119 6.02 -10.21 -12.46
N ILE A 120 6.74 -9.51 -13.34
CA ILE A 120 6.15 -8.61 -14.35
C ILE A 120 5.38 -9.41 -15.42
N GLU A 121 5.85 -10.59 -15.78
CA GLU A 121 5.20 -11.48 -16.75
C GLU A 121 3.93 -12.12 -16.20
N THR A 122 3.87 -12.38 -14.89
CA THR A 122 2.72 -13.00 -14.21
C THR A 122 2.09 -12.10 -13.15
N PRO A 123 1.52 -10.93 -13.53
CA PRO A 123 0.86 -10.07 -12.58
C PRO A 123 -0.44 -10.71 -12.09
N ARG A 124 -0.82 -10.40 -10.86
CA ARG A 124 -2.10 -10.78 -10.26
C ARG A 124 -2.94 -9.54 -9.91
N LYS A 125 -4.15 -9.78 -9.40
CA LYS A 125 -4.96 -8.77 -8.72
C LYS A 125 -4.61 -8.70 -7.23
N ILE A 126 -5.06 -7.64 -6.56
CA ILE A 126 -4.97 -7.52 -5.10
C ILE A 126 -5.81 -8.64 -4.47
N ASN A 127 -5.20 -9.39 -3.55
CA ASN A 127 -5.86 -10.43 -2.78
C ASN A 127 -6.64 -9.80 -1.63
N ARG A 128 -7.95 -9.70 -1.80
CA ARG A 128 -8.86 -9.10 -0.80
C ARG A 128 -8.82 -9.82 0.54
N SER A 129 -8.70 -11.14 0.58
CA SER A 129 -8.63 -11.87 1.85
C SER A 129 -7.40 -11.52 2.70
N LEU A 130 -6.26 -11.23 2.07
CA LEU A 130 -5.07 -10.75 2.79
C LEU A 130 -5.22 -9.31 3.29
N VAL A 131 -5.89 -8.47 2.52
CA VAL A 131 -6.25 -7.11 2.94
C VAL A 131 -7.17 -7.18 4.15
N ASP A 132 -8.26 -7.93 4.06
CA ASP A 132 -9.25 -8.08 5.13
C ASP A 132 -8.61 -8.66 6.40
N ALA A 133 -7.69 -9.62 6.27
CA ALA A 133 -6.93 -10.16 7.39
C ALA A 133 -6.04 -9.12 8.07
N GLN A 134 -5.42 -8.21 7.31
CA GLN A 134 -4.69 -7.09 7.90
C GLN A 134 -5.65 -6.11 8.58
N GLN A 135 -6.75 -5.75 7.92
CA GLN A 135 -7.73 -4.79 8.44
C GLN A 135 -8.34 -5.28 9.75
N ALA A 136 -8.71 -6.56 9.83
CA ALA A 136 -9.23 -7.18 11.04
C ALA A 136 -8.24 -7.06 12.21
N ARG A 137 -6.93 -7.31 11.97
CA ARG A 137 -5.89 -7.08 12.97
C ARG A 137 -5.82 -5.61 13.38
N ARG A 138 -5.84 -4.68 12.42
CA ARG A 138 -5.77 -3.24 12.69
C ARG A 138 -6.96 -2.74 13.51
N VAL A 139 -8.16 -3.23 13.21
CA VAL A 139 -9.40 -2.96 13.95
C VAL A 139 -9.30 -3.49 15.37
N LEU A 140 -8.87 -4.75 15.54
CA LEU A 140 -8.68 -5.36 16.87
C LEU A 140 -7.70 -4.54 17.73
N ASP A 141 -6.52 -4.23 17.18
CA ASP A 141 -5.48 -3.46 17.88
C ASP A 141 -6.01 -2.08 18.31
N ARG A 142 -6.81 -1.43 17.45
CA ARG A 142 -7.42 -0.13 17.73
C ARG A 142 -8.48 -0.20 18.83
N LEU A 143 -9.38 -1.18 18.79
CA LEU A 143 -10.42 -1.35 19.80
C LEU A 143 -9.81 -1.62 21.18
N VAL A 144 -8.87 -2.57 21.26
CA VAL A 144 -8.18 -2.90 22.52
C VAL A 144 -7.43 -1.67 23.06
N GLY A 145 -6.69 -0.96 22.20
CA GLY A 145 -5.96 0.24 22.61
C GLY A 145 -6.87 1.36 23.09
N TYR A 146 -7.99 1.61 22.42
CA TYR A 146 -8.90 2.70 22.75
C TYR A 146 -9.67 2.43 24.06
N GLU A 147 -10.16 1.21 24.25
CA GLU A 147 -10.94 0.83 25.45
C GLU A 147 -10.07 0.65 26.70
N LEU A 148 -8.87 0.06 26.57
CA LEU A 148 -8.04 -0.25 27.75
C LEU A 148 -7.15 0.91 28.21
N SER A 149 -6.72 1.81 27.32
CA SER A 149 -5.79 2.89 27.71
C SER A 149 -6.33 3.80 28.83
N PRO A 150 -7.61 4.24 28.81
CA PRO A 150 -8.16 5.06 29.90
C PRO A 150 -8.26 4.32 31.24
N VAL A 151 -8.45 3.00 31.22
CA VAL A 151 -8.50 2.17 32.44
C VAL A 151 -7.12 2.06 33.06
N LEU A 152 -6.09 1.86 32.23
CA LEU A 152 -4.70 1.76 32.69
C LEU A 152 -4.16 3.08 33.26
N TRP A 153 -4.56 4.23 32.72
CA TRP A 153 -4.13 5.55 33.21
C TRP A 153 -4.80 6.02 34.51
N LYS A 154 -5.92 5.41 34.88
CA LYS A 154 -6.63 5.72 36.14
C LYS A 154 -6.09 4.97 37.34
N LYS A 155 -5.20 3.99 37.14
CA LYS A 155 -4.48 3.26 38.19
C LYS A 155 -3.09 3.83 38.38
#